data_AF-A0A537KVF6-F1
#
_entry.id   AF-A0A537KVF6-F1
#
_cell.length_a   1.000
_cell.length_b   1.000
_cell.length_c   1.000
_cell.angle_alpha   90.00
_cell.angle_beta   90.00
_cell.angle_gamma   90.00
#
_symmetry.space_group_name_H-M   'P 1'
#
loop_
_entity.id
_entity.type
_entity.pdbx_description
1 polymer ?
#
loop_
_entity_poly.entity_id
_entity_poly.type
_entity_poly.pdbx_seq_one_letter_code
_entity_poly.pdbx_strand_id
1 'polypeptide(L)'
;MNVRLLVFVLAVAVVFSLSSVVRVASSGDTLVTRDNTAGSYLRYDGETDATMTACSTGRRSQNEPTVAVNPRNPDVIVAGSNDYCAQIVNGDVWAGYYRSTDGGTTWSDSLLPGYPQDASAAGVASPAHGQCAAAGDPTQAFDTQGRLFYGFICFNRVKPINGSLYVATYDQDGARYVRTVLVDSGTPSANFAGLFQDKINLTVDQTSGSRSGSLYVAWARYNGYAPNNVILFSRSTDHGQTFSRPIRVTQGLFEEQFADLAVGPEGDVYLTFRTISHQPSTFDAIWLVKSTDGGASWSDPQVVARITPFDSEQFGG
;
A
#
# COMPACT_ATOMS: atom_id res chain seq x y z
N MET A 1 -33.35 -40.66 66.68
CA MET A 1 -31.98 -41.18 66.46
C MET A 1 -31.52 -40.67 65.11
N ASN A 2 -30.38 -39.97 65.07
CA ASN A 2 -30.00 -38.97 64.07
C ASN A 2 -29.74 -39.54 62.66
N VAL A 3 -30.36 -38.94 61.63
CA VAL A 3 -29.93 -39.11 60.23
C VAL A 3 -29.09 -37.89 59.87
N ARG A 4 -27.78 -38.10 59.70
CA ARG A 4 -26.83 -37.08 59.21
C ARG A 4 -27.00 -36.95 57.70
N LEU A 5 -27.34 -35.75 57.24
CA LEU A 5 -27.36 -35.38 55.82
C LEU A 5 -25.90 -35.07 55.39
N LEU A 6 -25.33 -35.91 54.52
CA LEU A 6 -24.03 -35.63 53.89
C LEU A 6 -24.26 -34.65 52.73
N VAL A 7 -23.75 -33.43 52.84
CA VAL A 7 -23.68 -32.48 51.73
C VAL A 7 -22.41 -32.78 50.93
N PHE A 8 -22.57 -33.28 49.70
CA PHE A 8 -21.49 -33.36 48.73
C PHE A 8 -21.29 -32.00 48.08
N VAL A 9 -20.16 -31.35 48.35
CA VAL A 9 -19.71 -30.15 47.63
C VAL A 9 -19.03 -30.63 46.34
N LEU A 10 -19.68 -30.43 45.20
CA LEU A 10 -19.09 -30.67 43.88
C LEU A 10 -18.13 -29.51 43.57
N ALA A 11 -16.82 -29.76 43.60
CA ALA A 11 -15.82 -28.81 43.14
C ALA A 11 -15.85 -28.76 41.60
N VAL A 12 -16.37 -27.68 41.03
CA VAL A 12 -16.26 -27.41 39.59
C VAL A 12 -14.84 -26.95 39.30
N ALA A 13 -14.04 -27.82 38.67
CA ALA A 13 -12.73 -27.45 38.14
C ALA A 13 -12.93 -26.56 36.90
N VAL A 14 -12.70 -25.26 37.06
CA VAL A 14 -12.60 -24.33 35.93
C VAL A 14 -11.31 -24.64 35.18
N VAL A 15 -11.43 -25.28 34.03
CA VAL A 15 -10.31 -25.48 33.10
C VAL A 15 -10.05 -24.13 32.44
N PHE A 16 -9.05 -23.40 32.94
CA PHE A 16 -8.47 -22.28 32.19
C PHE A 16 -7.77 -22.86 30.97
N SER A 17 -8.28 -22.60 29.77
CA SER A 17 -7.52 -22.79 28.54
C SER A 17 -6.33 -21.83 28.60
N LEU A 18 -5.16 -22.34 28.98
CA LEU A 18 -3.91 -21.64 28.79
C LEU A 18 -3.73 -21.45 27.29
N SER A 19 -4.05 -20.25 26.80
CA SER A 19 -3.63 -19.81 25.47
C SER A 19 -2.11 -19.96 25.46
N SER A 20 -1.60 -20.94 24.71
CA SER A 20 -0.17 -21.05 24.48
C SER A 20 0.25 -19.77 23.77
N VAL A 21 0.89 -18.87 24.51
CA VAL A 21 1.64 -17.77 23.91
C VAL A 21 2.71 -18.46 23.08
N VAL A 22 2.50 -18.52 21.77
CA VAL A 22 3.55 -18.89 20.83
C VAL A 22 4.62 -17.81 21.02
N ARG A 23 5.66 -18.16 21.76
CA ARG A 23 6.86 -17.34 21.80
C ARG A 23 7.47 -17.45 20.42
N VAL A 24 7.20 -16.47 19.56
CA VAL A 24 8.02 -16.22 18.39
C VAL A 24 9.41 -15.98 18.95
N ALA A 25 10.31 -16.95 18.78
CA ALA A 25 11.72 -16.71 19.03
C ALA A 25 12.11 -15.53 18.15
N SER A 26 12.68 -14.47 18.72
CA SER A 26 13.21 -13.39 17.88
C SER A 26 14.36 -13.99 17.09
N SER A 27 14.11 -14.35 15.83
CA SER A 27 15.18 -14.29 14.84
C SER A 27 15.78 -12.90 14.94
N GLY A 28 17.11 -12.79 14.86
CA GLY A 28 17.74 -11.48 14.76
C GLY A 28 17.13 -10.68 13.59
N ASP A 29 17.39 -9.38 13.58
CA ASP A 29 16.94 -8.50 12.49
C ASP A 29 17.30 -9.12 11.13
N THR A 30 16.28 -9.28 10.28
CA THR A 30 16.45 -9.84 8.94
C THR A 30 16.35 -8.71 7.92
N LEU A 31 17.34 -8.63 7.03
CA LEU A 31 17.28 -7.71 5.90
C LEU A 31 16.27 -8.24 4.88
N VAL A 32 15.32 -7.40 4.50
CA VAL A 32 14.31 -7.72 3.48
C VAL A 32 14.97 -7.90 2.11
N THR A 33 15.91 -7.03 1.74
CA THR A 33 16.60 -7.10 0.45
C THR A 33 18.00 -7.70 0.60
N ARG A 34 18.38 -8.60 -0.32
CA ARG A 34 19.72 -9.19 -0.39
C ARG A 34 20.54 -8.55 -1.51
N ASP A 35 20.60 -7.23 -1.53
CA ASP A 35 21.24 -6.37 -2.55
C ASP A 35 22.79 -6.42 -2.57
N ASN A 36 23.37 -7.40 -1.89
CA ASN A 36 24.80 -7.65 -1.77
C ASN A 36 25.22 -9.05 -2.23
N THR A 37 24.29 -9.82 -2.80
CA THR A 37 24.45 -11.23 -3.15
C THR A 37 24.06 -11.41 -4.62
N ALA A 38 25.01 -11.77 -5.47
CA ALA A 38 24.74 -11.96 -6.90
C ALA A 38 23.59 -12.97 -7.15
N GLY A 39 22.63 -12.58 -7.99
CA GLY A 39 21.45 -13.40 -8.31
C GLY A 39 20.36 -13.41 -7.24
N SER A 40 20.40 -12.53 -6.23
CA SER A 40 19.34 -12.41 -5.23
C SER A 40 18.05 -11.78 -5.77
N TYR A 41 18.19 -10.84 -6.71
CA TYR A 41 17.07 -10.23 -7.42
C TYR A 41 16.77 -11.03 -8.68
N LEU A 42 15.51 -11.39 -8.86
CA LEU A 42 14.98 -12.05 -10.05
C LEU A 42 13.70 -11.32 -10.49
N ARG A 43 13.38 -11.40 -11.77
CA ARG A 43 12.09 -10.90 -12.28
C ARG A 43 10.94 -11.78 -11.76
N TYR A 44 9.71 -11.32 -11.99
CA TYR A 44 8.49 -12.06 -11.64
C TYR A 44 8.43 -13.50 -12.19
N ASP A 45 9.16 -13.79 -13.27
CA ASP A 45 9.22 -15.10 -13.93
C ASP A 45 10.41 -15.97 -13.50
N GLY A 46 11.21 -15.50 -12.52
CA GLY A 46 12.39 -16.20 -12.02
C GLY A 46 13.63 -16.02 -12.92
N GLU A 47 13.51 -15.33 -14.04
CA GLU A 47 14.64 -15.00 -14.92
C GLU A 47 15.36 -13.73 -14.47
N THR A 48 16.46 -13.41 -15.12
CA THR A 48 17.26 -12.21 -14.85
C THR A 48 17.43 -11.33 -16.09
N ASP A 49 17.80 -10.08 -15.85
CA ASP A 49 18.25 -9.13 -16.86
C ASP A 49 19.34 -8.21 -16.28
N ALA A 50 19.75 -7.20 -17.03
CA ALA A 50 20.76 -6.24 -16.57
C ALA A 50 20.33 -5.50 -15.30
N THR A 51 19.04 -5.15 -15.17
CA THR A 51 18.48 -4.48 -13.99
C THR A 51 18.56 -5.37 -12.76
N MET A 52 18.06 -6.61 -12.85
CA MET A 52 18.09 -7.57 -11.73
C MET A 52 19.52 -7.92 -11.31
N THR A 53 20.42 -8.08 -12.29
CA THR A 53 21.84 -8.31 -12.04
C THR A 53 22.47 -7.14 -11.28
N ALA A 54 22.19 -5.91 -11.69
CA ALA A 54 22.68 -4.71 -11.00
C ALA A 54 22.08 -4.57 -9.59
N CYS A 55 20.79 -4.86 -9.43
CA CYS A 55 20.12 -4.78 -8.13
C CYS A 55 20.69 -5.78 -7.11
N SER A 56 21.08 -6.98 -7.57
CA SER A 56 21.60 -8.04 -6.71
C SER A 56 22.87 -7.68 -5.94
N THR A 57 23.68 -6.74 -6.44
CA THR A 57 24.96 -6.34 -5.79
C THR A 57 25.14 -4.83 -5.66
N GLY A 58 24.15 -4.05 -6.07
CA GLY A 58 24.28 -2.62 -6.31
C GLY A 58 24.21 -1.76 -5.06
N ARG A 59 23.70 -2.29 -3.94
CA ARG A 59 23.58 -1.61 -2.63
C ARG A 59 23.09 -0.17 -2.73
N ARG A 60 21.83 -0.01 -3.13
CA ARG A 60 21.17 1.31 -3.24
C ARG A 60 20.14 1.46 -2.14
N SER A 61 19.78 2.71 -1.85
CA SER A 61 18.81 3.04 -0.82
C SER A 61 17.42 2.51 -1.17
N GLN A 62 16.65 2.16 -0.13
CA GLN A 62 15.21 1.99 -0.18
C GLN A 62 14.56 3.03 0.72
N ASN A 63 13.44 3.63 0.30
CA ASN A 63 12.65 4.50 1.16
C ASN A 63 11.14 4.23 0.97
N GLU A 64 10.34 4.82 1.86
CA GLU A 64 8.89 4.63 1.92
C GLU A 64 8.46 3.14 1.91
N PRO A 65 8.94 2.34 2.89
CA PRO A 65 8.61 0.93 2.94
C PRO A 65 7.15 0.71 3.32
N THR A 66 6.61 -0.41 2.85
CA THR A 66 5.30 -0.91 3.23
C THR A 66 5.36 -2.42 3.41
N VAL A 67 4.38 -2.99 4.12
CA VAL A 67 4.29 -4.42 4.39
C VAL A 67 2.85 -4.89 4.47
N ALA A 68 2.57 -6.06 3.92
CA ALA A 68 1.29 -6.75 4.02
C ALA A 68 1.53 -8.21 4.44
N VAL A 69 0.75 -8.67 5.41
CA VAL A 69 0.75 -10.08 5.87
C VAL A 69 -0.49 -10.76 5.30
N ASN A 70 -0.30 -11.96 4.75
CA ASN A 70 -1.41 -12.73 4.21
C ASN A 70 -2.33 -13.22 5.34
N PRO A 71 -3.64 -12.88 5.33
CA PRO A 71 -4.55 -13.23 6.42
C PRO A 71 -4.82 -14.74 6.53
N ARG A 72 -4.53 -15.52 5.48
CA ARG A 72 -4.69 -16.98 5.48
C ARG A 72 -3.46 -17.73 5.97
N ASN A 73 -2.29 -17.12 5.83
CA ASN A 73 -1.01 -17.71 6.20
C ASN A 73 -0.02 -16.61 6.59
N PRO A 74 0.19 -16.35 7.89
CA PRO A 74 1.06 -15.27 8.34
C PRO A 74 2.55 -15.50 8.03
N ASP A 75 2.95 -16.71 7.61
CA ASP A 75 4.31 -16.95 7.11
C ASP A 75 4.53 -16.30 5.75
N VAL A 76 3.46 -15.98 5.01
CA VAL A 76 3.53 -15.25 3.76
C VAL A 76 3.42 -13.75 4.02
N ILE A 77 4.52 -13.05 3.77
CA ILE A 77 4.65 -11.60 3.96
C ILE A 77 5.14 -11.00 2.65
N VAL A 78 4.56 -9.88 2.25
CA VAL A 78 5.05 -9.07 1.14
C VAL A 78 5.43 -7.69 1.67
N ALA A 79 6.58 -7.20 1.23
CA ALA A 79 7.02 -5.85 1.46
C ALA A 79 7.25 -5.16 0.12
N GLY A 80 7.19 -3.83 0.13
CA GLY A 80 7.58 -3.01 -1.00
C GLY A 80 8.34 -1.77 -0.54
N SER A 81 9.09 -1.18 -1.46
CA SER A 81 9.76 0.11 -1.25
C SER A 81 9.95 0.84 -2.57
N ASN A 82 10.31 2.11 -2.49
CA ASN A 82 10.98 2.81 -3.58
C ASN A 82 12.41 2.26 -3.69
N ASP A 83 12.66 1.35 -4.62
CA ASP A 83 13.94 0.66 -4.73
C ASP A 83 14.87 1.36 -5.72
N TYR A 84 15.88 2.06 -5.20
CA TYR A 84 16.84 2.80 -6.03
C TYR A 84 17.86 1.88 -6.71
N CYS A 85 17.81 0.56 -6.48
CA CYS A 85 18.64 -0.39 -7.22
C CYS A 85 18.38 -0.29 -8.73
N ALA A 86 17.13 -0.01 -9.12
CA ALA A 86 16.73 0.19 -10.51
C ALA A 86 17.49 1.35 -11.18
N GLN A 87 17.92 2.37 -10.42
CA GLN A 87 18.62 3.54 -10.95
C GLN A 87 19.91 3.18 -11.67
N ILE A 88 20.58 2.09 -11.28
CA ILE A 88 21.87 1.68 -11.85
C ILE A 88 21.76 1.43 -13.35
N VAL A 89 20.63 0.88 -13.81
CA VAL A 89 20.39 0.54 -15.22
C VAL A 89 19.30 1.40 -15.85
N ASN A 90 18.23 1.67 -15.10
CA ASN A 90 17.02 2.35 -15.58
C ASN A 90 17.10 3.88 -15.47
N GLY A 91 18.08 4.40 -14.71
CA GLY A 91 18.29 5.83 -14.53
C GLY A 91 17.47 6.50 -13.43
N ASP A 92 16.45 5.83 -12.88
CA ASP A 92 15.65 6.30 -11.74
C ASP A 92 15.13 5.13 -10.88
N VAL A 93 14.42 5.45 -9.80
CA VAL A 93 13.81 4.53 -8.84
C VAL A 93 12.64 3.73 -9.43
N TRP A 94 12.43 2.50 -8.96
CA TRP A 94 11.25 1.71 -9.32
C TRP A 94 10.59 1.08 -8.10
N ALA A 95 9.36 0.57 -8.27
CA ALA A 95 8.62 -0.09 -7.21
C ALA A 95 9.20 -1.50 -6.94
N GLY A 96 9.78 -1.69 -5.76
CA GLY A 96 10.36 -2.96 -5.31
C GLY A 96 9.31 -3.93 -4.78
N TYR A 97 9.47 -5.23 -5.06
CA TYR A 97 8.56 -6.28 -4.63
C TYR A 97 9.35 -7.38 -3.91
N TYR A 98 9.12 -7.55 -2.62
CA TYR A 98 9.84 -8.52 -1.80
C TYR A 98 8.86 -9.46 -1.12
N ARG A 99 9.10 -10.77 -1.21
CA ARG A 99 8.19 -11.78 -0.66
C ARG A 99 8.90 -12.80 0.20
N SER A 100 8.35 -13.05 1.39
CA SER A 100 8.73 -14.14 2.29
C SER A 100 7.62 -15.19 2.36
N THR A 101 8.01 -16.43 2.64
CA THR A 101 7.11 -17.58 2.91
C THR A 101 7.45 -18.30 4.21
N ASP A 102 8.31 -17.70 5.04
CA ASP A 102 8.85 -18.29 6.27
C ASP A 102 8.83 -17.27 7.43
N GLY A 103 7.80 -16.41 7.43
CA GLY A 103 7.57 -15.46 8.51
C GLY A 103 8.56 -14.30 8.53
N GLY A 104 9.20 -13.99 7.38
CA GLY A 104 10.17 -12.91 7.23
C GLY A 104 11.62 -13.31 7.45
N THR A 105 11.93 -14.61 7.54
CA THR A 105 13.30 -15.12 7.74
C THR A 105 14.13 -15.07 6.46
N THR A 106 13.51 -15.34 5.30
CA THR A 106 14.13 -15.18 3.98
C THR A 106 13.18 -14.53 2.98
N TRP A 107 13.77 -13.88 1.98
CA TRP A 107 13.06 -13.03 1.03
C TRP A 107 13.49 -13.32 -0.42
N SER A 108 12.49 -13.33 -1.30
CA SER A 108 12.66 -13.29 -2.76
C SER A 108 12.53 -11.85 -3.21
N ASP A 109 13.56 -11.33 -3.88
CA ASP A 109 13.67 -9.92 -4.22
C ASP A 109 13.37 -9.69 -5.70
N SER A 110 12.55 -8.69 -6.00
CA SER A 110 12.14 -8.37 -7.36
C SER A 110 11.78 -6.88 -7.50
N LEU A 111 11.49 -6.48 -8.73
CA LEU A 111 10.82 -5.23 -9.04
C LEU A 111 9.47 -5.55 -9.70
N LEU A 112 8.48 -4.68 -9.51
CA LEU A 112 7.21 -4.78 -10.20
C LEU A 112 7.39 -4.76 -11.73
N PRO A 113 6.71 -5.65 -12.48
CA PRO A 113 6.77 -5.62 -13.94
C PRO A 113 6.38 -4.27 -14.54
N GLY A 114 7.19 -3.83 -15.51
CA GLY A 114 6.96 -2.60 -16.27
C GLY A 114 8.05 -1.53 -16.11
N TYR A 115 9.16 -1.81 -15.42
CA TYR A 115 10.31 -0.91 -15.39
C TYR A 115 10.85 -0.66 -16.81
N PRO A 116 11.56 0.46 -17.08
CA PRO A 116 11.81 0.88 -18.45
C PRO A 116 12.63 -0.13 -19.29
N GLN A 117 13.50 -0.93 -18.65
CA GLN A 117 14.29 -1.98 -19.31
C GLN A 117 13.63 -3.37 -19.23
N ASP A 118 12.43 -3.50 -18.67
CA ASP A 118 11.71 -4.76 -18.55
C ASP A 118 11.15 -5.23 -19.91
N ALA A 119 11.94 -6.03 -20.61
CA ALA A 119 11.53 -6.65 -21.87
C ALA A 119 10.72 -7.94 -21.70
N SER A 120 10.34 -8.32 -20.47
CA SER A 120 9.51 -9.50 -20.23
C SER A 120 8.10 -9.32 -20.81
N ALA A 121 7.38 -10.44 -21.01
CA ALA A 121 6.00 -10.38 -21.46
C ALA A 121 5.09 -9.58 -20.50
N ALA A 122 5.26 -9.75 -19.18
CA ALA A 122 4.51 -8.97 -18.18
C ALA A 122 4.92 -7.50 -18.17
N GLY A 123 6.21 -7.21 -18.32
CA GLY A 123 6.74 -5.86 -18.41
C GLY A 123 6.13 -5.09 -19.57
N VAL A 124 6.25 -5.63 -20.78
CA VAL A 124 5.70 -5.02 -21.99
C VAL A 124 4.17 -4.90 -21.96
N ALA A 125 3.47 -5.85 -21.31
CA ALA A 125 2.02 -5.81 -21.16
C ALA A 125 1.54 -4.83 -20.08
N SER A 126 2.41 -4.41 -19.15
CA SER A 126 2.07 -3.47 -18.09
C SER A 126 1.74 -2.09 -18.69
N PRO A 127 0.59 -1.48 -18.34
CA PRO A 127 0.24 -0.15 -18.84
C PRO A 127 1.18 0.96 -18.33
N ALA A 128 2.05 0.67 -17.36
CA ALA A 128 3.09 1.61 -16.92
C ALA A 128 4.32 1.62 -17.85
N HIS A 129 4.55 0.54 -18.61
CA HIS A 129 5.76 0.39 -19.42
C HIS A 129 5.78 1.42 -20.57
N GLY A 130 6.92 2.11 -20.70
CA GLY A 130 7.11 3.19 -21.67
C GLY A 130 6.32 4.47 -21.36
N GLN A 131 5.52 4.53 -20.29
CA GLN A 131 4.79 5.73 -19.89
C GLN A 131 5.56 6.60 -18.88
N CYS A 132 6.43 5.98 -18.10
CA CYS A 132 7.21 6.65 -17.07
C CYS A 132 8.63 6.08 -16.96
N ALA A 133 9.53 6.88 -16.38
CA ALA A 133 10.90 6.46 -16.06
C ALA A 133 11.08 6.00 -14.61
N ALA A 134 10.16 6.37 -13.71
CA ALA A 134 10.23 6.06 -12.29
C ALA A 134 8.90 5.54 -11.74
N ALA A 135 8.99 4.73 -10.68
CA ALA A 135 7.81 4.26 -9.93
C ALA A 135 8.11 4.15 -8.43
N GLY A 136 7.08 4.30 -7.60
CA GLY A 136 7.22 4.33 -6.15
C GLY A 136 5.90 4.43 -5.39
N ASP A 137 5.99 4.87 -4.13
CA ASP A 137 4.93 5.00 -3.12
C ASP A 137 4.10 3.72 -2.98
N PRO A 138 4.74 2.62 -2.55
CA PRO A 138 4.06 1.33 -2.52
C PRO A 138 3.05 1.24 -1.39
N THR A 139 1.91 0.61 -1.69
CA THR A 139 0.89 0.22 -0.72
C THR A 139 0.37 -1.17 -1.08
N GLN A 140 0.09 -2.02 -0.09
CA GLN A 140 -0.33 -3.39 -0.35
C GLN A 140 -1.41 -3.86 0.62
N ALA A 141 -2.29 -4.73 0.11
CA ALA A 141 -3.20 -5.50 0.94
C ALA A 141 -3.53 -6.84 0.27
N PHE A 142 -3.69 -7.87 1.09
CA PHE A 142 -4.23 -9.15 0.66
C PHE A 142 -5.76 -9.16 0.73
N ASP A 143 -6.40 -9.97 -0.10
CA ASP A 143 -7.76 -10.41 0.17
C ASP A 143 -7.81 -11.74 0.93
N THR A 144 -9.03 -12.16 1.28
CA THR A 144 -9.31 -13.44 1.97
C THR A 144 -9.10 -14.66 1.08
N GLN A 145 -8.72 -14.49 -0.19
CA GLN A 145 -8.39 -15.54 -1.15
C GLN A 145 -6.89 -15.56 -1.48
N GLY A 146 -6.07 -14.79 -0.76
CA GLY A 146 -4.61 -14.71 -0.91
C GLY A 146 -4.17 -14.07 -2.23
N ARG A 147 -5.04 -13.28 -2.87
CA ARG A 147 -4.59 -12.33 -3.88
C ARG A 147 -4.01 -11.12 -3.18
N LEU A 148 -2.86 -10.66 -3.64
CA LEU A 148 -2.24 -9.43 -3.20
C LEU A 148 -2.54 -8.34 -4.23
N PHE A 149 -2.96 -7.18 -3.76
CA PHE A 149 -3.04 -5.97 -4.55
C PHE A 149 -1.93 -5.03 -4.13
N TYR A 150 -1.19 -4.52 -5.12
CA TYR A 150 -0.06 -3.63 -4.93
C TYR A 150 -0.33 -2.33 -5.66
N GLY A 151 -0.54 -1.25 -4.92
CA GLY A 151 -0.71 0.09 -5.44
C GLY A 151 0.64 0.80 -5.56
N PHE A 152 0.82 1.56 -6.63
CA PHE A 152 2.03 2.36 -6.86
C PHE A 152 1.74 3.54 -7.79
N ILE A 153 2.65 4.50 -7.77
CA ILE A 153 2.68 5.63 -8.70
C ILE A 153 3.75 5.34 -9.76
N CYS A 154 3.48 5.72 -11.00
CA CYS A 154 4.47 5.75 -12.07
C CYS A 154 4.52 7.16 -12.67
N PHE A 155 5.72 7.74 -12.72
CA PHE A 155 5.92 9.17 -12.90
C PHE A 155 7.22 9.53 -13.65
N ASN A 156 7.25 10.74 -14.19
CA ASN A 156 8.40 11.31 -14.87
C ASN A 156 8.89 12.56 -14.14
N ARG A 157 10.18 12.58 -13.78
CA ARG A 157 10.85 13.77 -13.22
C ARG A 157 11.23 14.80 -14.29
N VAL A 158 11.27 14.37 -15.55
CA VAL A 158 11.57 15.19 -16.72
C VAL A 158 10.38 15.22 -17.68
N LYS A 159 10.38 16.15 -18.64
CA LYS A 159 9.22 16.37 -19.52
C LYS A 159 8.85 15.11 -20.34
N PRO A 160 7.55 14.81 -20.50
CA PRO A 160 6.42 15.42 -19.81
C PRO A 160 6.40 15.05 -18.33
N ILE A 161 6.35 16.04 -17.44
CA ILE A 161 6.23 15.79 -15.99
C ILE A 161 4.79 15.39 -15.71
N ASN A 162 4.59 14.17 -15.24
CA ASN A 162 3.30 13.60 -14.87
C ASN A 162 3.51 12.47 -13.84
N GLY A 163 2.42 12.09 -13.17
CA GLY A 163 2.38 10.96 -12.24
C GLY A 163 1.00 10.32 -12.28
N SER A 164 0.95 9.02 -12.53
CA SER A 164 -0.28 8.25 -12.67
C SER A 164 -0.30 7.11 -11.68
N LEU A 165 -1.51 6.66 -11.33
CA LEU A 165 -1.76 5.71 -10.27
C LEU A 165 -2.16 4.35 -10.83
N TYR A 166 -1.52 3.30 -10.34
CA TYR A 166 -1.70 1.93 -10.82
C TYR A 166 -1.92 0.97 -9.66
N VAL A 167 -2.59 -0.14 -9.95
CA VAL A 167 -2.69 -1.30 -9.06
C VAL A 167 -2.28 -2.55 -9.82
N ALA A 168 -1.28 -3.26 -9.31
CA ALA A 168 -0.92 -4.60 -9.74
C ALA A 168 -1.64 -5.65 -8.89
N THR A 169 -1.94 -6.80 -9.51
CA THR A 169 -2.52 -7.96 -8.86
C THR A 169 -1.55 -9.13 -8.92
N TYR A 170 -1.34 -9.79 -7.79
CA TYR A 170 -0.69 -11.08 -7.68
C TYR A 170 -1.68 -12.09 -7.11
N ASP A 171 -1.56 -13.34 -7.50
CA ASP A 171 -2.26 -14.45 -6.86
C ASP A 171 -1.27 -15.49 -6.35
N GLN A 172 -1.77 -16.67 -5.96
CA GLN A 172 -0.98 -17.72 -5.32
C GLN A 172 -0.23 -17.17 -4.10
N ASP A 173 -0.94 -16.47 -3.22
CA ASP A 173 -0.39 -15.87 -2.01
C ASP A 173 0.76 -14.88 -2.34
N GLY A 174 0.60 -14.11 -3.42
CA GLY A 174 1.61 -13.15 -3.89
C GLY A 174 2.77 -13.80 -4.68
N ALA A 175 2.75 -15.10 -4.97
CA ALA A 175 3.85 -15.73 -5.69
C ALA A 175 3.83 -15.44 -7.20
N ARG A 176 2.67 -15.14 -7.78
CA ARG A 176 2.51 -15.03 -9.23
C ARG A 176 1.87 -13.70 -9.63
N TYR A 177 2.60 -12.93 -10.44
CA TYR A 177 2.06 -11.71 -11.07
C TYR A 177 0.93 -12.05 -12.05
N VAL A 178 -0.16 -11.29 -11.98
CA VAL A 178 -1.33 -11.47 -12.85
C VAL A 178 -1.47 -10.34 -13.86
N ARG A 179 -1.48 -9.08 -13.40
CA ARG A 179 -1.69 -7.88 -14.23
C ARG A 179 -1.38 -6.59 -13.48
N THR A 180 -1.29 -5.49 -14.22
CA THR A 180 -1.32 -4.11 -13.72
C THR A 180 -2.44 -3.35 -14.41
N VAL A 181 -3.19 -2.53 -13.67
CA VAL A 181 -4.29 -1.70 -14.17
C VAL A 181 -4.04 -0.24 -13.79
N LEU A 182 -4.24 0.66 -14.76
CA LEU A 182 -4.28 2.11 -14.52
C LEU A 182 -5.59 2.46 -13.79
N VAL A 183 -5.49 3.15 -12.65
CA VAL A 183 -6.64 3.61 -11.86
C VAL A 183 -7.00 5.05 -12.21
N ASP A 184 -6.01 5.94 -12.27
CA ASP A 184 -6.19 7.33 -12.71
C ASP A 184 -4.89 7.88 -13.31
N SER A 185 -5.03 8.79 -14.26
CA SER A 185 -3.91 9.42 -14.96
C SER A 185 -3.66 10.83 -14.44
N GLY A 186 -2.39 11.18 -14.25
CA GLY A 186 -1.98 12.59 -14.15
C GLY A 186 -2.04 13.27 -15.52
N THR A 187 -1.97 14.61 -15.53
CA THR A 187 -1.84 15.37 -16.78
C THR A 187 -0.38 15.81 -17.00
N PRO A 188 0.17 15.62 -18.21
CA PRO A 188 1.44 16.21 -18.60
C PRO A 188 1.50 17.70 -18.31
N SER A 189 2.61 18.16 -17.72
CA SER A 189 2.84 19.59 -17.52
C SER A 189 4.29 20.02 -17.72
N ALA A 190 4.46 21.30 -18.05
CA ALA A 190 5.73 21.97 -17.88
C ALA A 190 5.82 22.49 -16.43
N ASN A 191 7.00 22.39 -15.81
CA ASN A 191 7.28 22.95 -14.49
C ASN A 191 6.31 22.50 -13.38
N PHE A 192 5.91 21.21 -13.39
CA PHE A 192 4.98 20.62 -12.40
C PHE A 192 3.57 21.23 -12.38
N ALA A 193 3.20 22.06 -13.36
CA ALA A 193 1.90 22.73 -13.46
C ALA A 193 0.80 21.80 -14.01
N GLY A 194 0.67 20.58 -13.49
CA GLY A 194 -0.26 19.56 -13.97
C GLY A 194 -1.03 18.92 -12.84
N LEU A 195 -1.76 17.87 -13.17
CA LEU A 195 -2.34 16.96 -12.19
C LEU A 195 -1.37 15.82 -11.96
N PHE A 196 -1.01 15.59 -10.69
CA PHE A 196 -0.13 14.51 -10.29
C PHE A 196 -0.84 13.67 -9.22
N GLN A 197 -0.88 12.36 -9.41
CA GLN A 197 -1.51 11.44 -8.46
C GLN A 197 -0.44 10.95 -7.48
N ASP A 198 -0.62 11.17 -6.18
CA ASP A 198 0.39 10.85 -5.17
C ASP A 198 -0.21 10.45 -3.82
N LYS A 199 0.61 9.84 -2.94
CA LYS A 199 0.24 9.32 -1.63
C LYS A 199 -0.93 8.35 -1.71
N ILE A 200 -0.76 7.36 -2.58
CA ILE A 200 -1.68 6.24 -2.71
C ILE A 200 -1.72 5.41 -1.43
N ASN A 201 -2.93 5.06 -1.01
CA ASN A 201 -3.19 4.02 -0.04
C ASN A 201 -4.28 3.09 -0.59
N LEU A 202 -4.15 1.79 -0.33
CA LEU A 202 -5.19 0.84 -0.66
C LEU A 202 -5.48 -0.10 0.50
N THR A 203 -6.70 -0.59 0.54
CA THR A 203 -7.11 -1.67 1.42
C THR A 203 -8.10 -2.58 0.72
N VAL A 204 -8.36 -3.75 1.30
CA VAL A 204 -9.31 -4.73 0.80
C VAL A 204 -10.33 -5.02 1.89
N ASP A 205 -11.60 -5.14 1.50
CA ASP A 205 -12.62 -5.68 2.38
C ASP A 205 -12.34 -7.16 2.69
N GLN A 206 -11.78 -7.42 3.87
CA GLN A 206 -11.50 -8.77 4.34
C GLN A 206 -12.64 -9.35 5.21
N THR A 207 -13.80 -8.69 5.26
CA THR A 207 -14.96 -9.22 5.98
C THR A 207 -15.58 -10.41 5.25
N SER A 208 -16.50 -11.11 5.90
CA SER A 208 -17.33 -12.15 5.27
C SER A 208 -18.62 -11.59 4.64
N GLY A 209 -18.76 -10.26 4.57
CA GLY A 209 -19.95 -9.59 4.04
C GLY A 209 -20.04 -9.61 2.52
N SER A 210 -21.11 -9.02 1.99
CA SER A 210 -21.38 -8.93 0.54
C SER A 210 -20.30 -8.23 -0.29
N ARG A 211 -19.38 -7.50 0.36
CA ARG A 211 -18.30 -6.73 -0.26
C ARG A 211 -16.94 -7.41 -0.15
N SER A 212 -16.86 -8.60 0.43
CA SER A 212 -15.60 -9.34 0.61
C SER A 212 -14.78 -9.38 -0.68
N GLY A 213 -13.50 -9.00 -0.58
CA GLY A 213 -12.58 -8.92 -1.71
C GLY A 213 -12.76 -7.69 -2.61
N SER A 214 -13.59 -6.71 -2.23
CA SER A 214 -13.61 -5.39 -2.86
C SER A 214 -12.37 -4.60 -2.47
N LEU A 215 -11.77 -3.91 -3.44
CA LEU A 215 -10.59 -3.08 -3.23
C LEU A 215 -11.04 -1.64 -3.13
N TYR A 216 -10.40 -0.91 -2.23
CA TYR A 216 -10.61 0.50 -2.00
C TYR A 216 -9.27 1.21 -2.14
N VAL A 217 -9.20 2.22 -2.99
CA VAL A 217 -7.98 2.96 -3.29
C VAL A 217 -8.27 4.44 -3.13
N ALA A 218 -7.44 5.12 -2.35
CA ALA A 218 -7.53 6.56 -2.13
C ALA A 218 -6.15 7.19 -2.33
N TRP A 219 -6.14 8.43 -2.79
CA TRP A 219 -4.90 9.15 -3.05
C TRP A 219 -5.15 10.66 -3.08
N ALA A 220 -4.08 11.43 -2.96
CA ALA A 220 -4.12 12.86 -3.16
C ALA A 220 -3.84 13.20 -4.64
N ARG A 221 -4.69 14.03 -5.24
CA ARG A 221 -4.40 14.64 -6.53
C ARG A 221 -3.82 16.03 -6.31
N TYR A 222 -2.55 16.16 -6.63
CA TYR A 222 -1.81 17.40 -6.57
C TYR A 222 -2.14 18.26 -7.77
N ASN A 223 -2.43 19.53 -7.51
CA ASN A 223 -2.70 20.52 -8.55
C ASN A 223 -1.55 21.53 -8.58
N GLY A 224 -0.69 21.43 -9.59
CA GLY A 224 0.46 22.34 -9.72
C GLY A 224 0.11 23.82 -9.86
N TYR A 225 -1.17 24.16 -10.05
CA TYR A 225 -1.64 25.55 -10.16
C TYR A 225 -2.12 26.16 -8.84
N ALA A 226 -2.37 25.37 -7.80
CA ALA A 226 -2.90 25.88 -6.54
C ALA A 226 -2.64 24.90 -5.38
N PRO A 227 -2.41 25.38 -4.15
CA PRO A 227 -2.27 24.54 -2.96
C PRO A 227 -3.66 24.07 -2.48
N ASN A 228 -4.39 23.39 -3.36
CA ASN A 228 -5.77 22.95 -3.16
C ASN A 228 -5.98 21.48 -3.55
N ASN A 229 -5.01 20.64 -3.20
CA ASN A 229 -5.02 19.21 -3.45
C ASN A 229 -6.31 18.58 -2.91
N VAL A 230 -6.75 17.50 -3.54
CA VAL A 230 -7.99 16.83 -3.18
C VAL A 230 -7.74 15.36 -2.94
N ILE A 231 -8.50 14.76 -2.03
CA ILE A 231 -8.55 13.31 -1.93
C ILE A 231 -9.52 12.76 -2.96
N LEU A 232 -9.00 11.86 -3.79
CA LEU A 232 -9.78 11.06 -4.72
C LEU A 232 -9.88 9.63 -4.20
N PHE A 233 -10.92 8.95 -4.66
CA PHE A 233 -11.20 7.56 -4.32
C PHE A 233 -11.68 6.78 -5.55
N SER A 234 -11.29 5.52 -5.64
CA SER A 234 -11.87 4.55 -6.55
C SER A 234 -11.95 3.18 -5.90
N ARG A 235 -12.92 2.36 -6.35
CA ARG A 235 -13.09 0.98 -5.89
C ARG A 235 -13.07 -0.01 -7.05
N SER A 236 -12.65 -1.23 -6.75
CA SER A 236 -12.85 -2.40 -7.60
C SER A 236 -13.76 -3.40 -6.87
N THR A 237 -14.72 -3.97 -7.60
CA THR A 237 -15.62 -5.02 -7.11
C THR A 237 -15.42 -6.35 -7.85
N ASP A 238 -14.37 -6.42 -8.67
CA ASP A 238 -14.02 -7.54 -9.55
C ASP A 238 -12.56 -7.99 -9.37
N HIS A 239 -12.04 -7.80 -8.14
CA HIS A 239 -10.70 -8.20 -7.72
C HIS A 239 -9.58 -7.54 -8.55
N GLY A 240 -9.65 -6.22 -8.67
CA GLY A 240 -8.64 -5.39 -9.33
C GLY A 240 -8.61 -5.50 -10.86
N GLN A 241 -9.64 -6.08 -11.48
CA GLN A 241 -9.74 -6.12 -12.95
C GLN A 241 -10.12 -4.76 -13.53
N THR A 242 -11.09 -4.10 -12.90
CA THR A 242 -11.51 -2.74 -13.25
C THR A 242 -11.71 -1.89 -12.01
N PHE A 243 -11.57 -0.59 -12.19
CA PHE A 243 -11.80 0.41 -11.15
C PHE A 243 -12.91 1.35 -11.58
N SER A 244 -13.72 1.79 -10.62
CA SER A 244 -14.73 2.83 -10.85
C SER A 244 -14.09 4.14 -11.32
N ARG A 245 -14.89 5.03 -11.93
CA ARG A 245 -14.43 6.40 -12.16
C ARG A 245 -14.07 7.06 -10.80
N PRO A 246 -12.93 7.75 -10.69
CA PRO A 246 -12.56 8.43 -9.45
C PRO A 246 -13.65 9.37 -8.98
N ILE A 247 -14.00 9.28 -7.69
CA ILE A 247 -14.86 10.24 -7.01
C ILE A 247 -14.01 11.15 -6.15
N ARG A 248 -14.39 12.43 -6.11
CA ARG A 248 -13.75 13.42 -5.26
C ARG A 248 -14.38 13.35 -3.87
N VAL A 249 -13.58 13.02 -2.87
CA VAL A 249 -14.02 12.86 -1.48
C VAL A 249 -14.01 14.21 -0.75
N THR A 250 -13.04 15.07 -1.04
CA THR A 250 -12.86 16.35 -0.33
C THR A 250 -13.11 17.57 -1.22
N GLN A 251 -13.48 18.70 -0.61
CA GLN A 251 -13.87 19.91 -1.33
C GLN A 251 -12.70 20.76 -1.84
N GLY A 252 -11.44 20.42 -1.56
CA GLY A 252 -10.24 21.17 -1.98
C GLY A 252 -10.23 22.58 -1.40
N LEU A 253 -10.64 22.70 -0.14
CA LEU A 253 -10.64 23.98 0.59
C LEU A 253 -9.30 24.21 1.31
N PHE A 254 -8.49 23.17 1.45
CA PHE A 254 -7.19 23.14 2.11
C PHE A 254 -6.18 22.58 1.11
N GLU A 255 -4.98 22.25 1.56
CA GLU A 255 -4.17 21.26 0.87
C GLU A 255 -4.42 19.87 1.51
N GLU A 256 -5.26 19.04 0.89
CA GLU A 256 -5.59 17.70 1.39
C GLU A 256 -4.60 16.62 0.89
N GLN A 257 -4.03 15.86 1.82
CA GLN A 257 -3.01 14.83 1.52
C GLN A 257 -3.03 13.65 2.52
N PHE A 258 -2.17 12.65 2.28
CA PHE A 258 -1.95 11.50 3.17
C PHE A 258 -3.24 10.73 3.46
N ALA A 259 -3.90 10.26 2.40
CA ALA A 259 -5.07 9.40 2.54
C ALA A 259 -4.67 8.06 3.17
N ASP A 260 -5.46 7.58 4.13
CA ASP A 260 -5.31 6.24 4.70
C ASP A 260 -6.67 5.58 4.85
N LEU A 261 -6.75 4.29 4.53
CA LEU A 261 -8.00 3.54 4.43
C LEU A 261 -8.04 2.38 5.43
N ALA A 262 -9.21 2.19 6.04
CA ALA A 262 -9.51 1.03 6.84
C ALA A 262 -10.92 0.51 6.57
N VAL A 263 -11.10 -0.81 6.63
CA VAL A 263 -12.41 -1.46 6.57
C VAL A 263 -12.81 -1.91 7.98
N GLY A 264 -13.96 -1.43 8.44
CA GLY A 264 -14.55 -1.83 9.71
C GLY A 264 -15.16 -3.24 9.65
N PRO A 265 -15.52 -3.81 10.81
CA PRO A 265 -16.03 -5.19 10.89
C PRO A 265 -17.35 -5.43 10.13
N GLU A 266 -18.12 -4.37 9.85
CA GLU A 266 -19.38 -4.43 9.10
C GLU A 266 -19.19 -4.19 7.59
N GLY A 267 -17.95 -4.02 7.11
CA GLY A 267 -17.65 -3.70 5.71
C GLY A 267 -17.84 -2.22 5.36
N ASP A 268 -17.90 -1.37 6.39
CA ASP A 268 -17.86 0.09 6.25
C ASP A 268 -16.43 0.56 5.99
N VAL A 269 -16.26 1.51 5.09
CA VAL A 269 -14.94 2.04 4.71
C VAL A 269 -14.70 3.36 5.41
N TYR A 270 -13.57 3.49 6.08
CA TYR A 270 -13.12 4.69 6.74
C TYR A 270 -11.92 5.25 5.97
N LEU A 271 -11.94 6.55 5.71
CA LEU A 271 -10.85 7.26 5.06
C LEU A 271 -10.45 8.42 5.95
N THR A 272 -9.18 8.43 6.37
CA THR A 272 -8.57 9.59 7.02
C THR A 272 -7.68 10.36 6.05
N PHE A 273 -7.52 11.65 6.30
CA PHE A 273 -6.61 12.50 5.53
C PHE A 273 -6.14 13.68 6.38
N ARG A 274 -5.01 14.27 6.01
CA ARG A 274 -4.47 15.48 6.61
C ARG A 274 -4.82 16.70 5.76
N THR A 275 -5.12 17.82 6.42
CA THR A 275 -5.14 19.14 5.78
C THR A 275 -3.91 19.94 6.19
N ILE A 276 -3.32 20.66 5.23
CA ILE A 276 -2.34 21.71 5.47
C ILE A 276 -3.00 23.06 5.20
N SER A 277 -2.79 24.01 6.11
CA SER A 277 -3.41 25.33 6.05
C SER A 277 -2.54 26.35 5.30
N HIS A 278 -3.14 27.04 4.33
CA HIS A 278 -2.47 28.13 3.58
C HIS A 278 -3.24 29.46 3.63
N GLN A 279 -4.37 29.50 4.33
CA GLN A 279 -5.26 30.66 4.39
C GLN A 279 -5.79 30.87 5.82
N PRO A 280 -6.18 32.11 6.21
CA PRO A 280 -6.70 32.37 7.56
C PRO A 280 -7.97 31.59 7.92
N SER A 281 -8.76 31.17 6.94
CA SER A 281 -9.99 30.40 7.12
C SER A 281 -9.77 28.88 7.24
N THR A 282 -8.53 28.40 7.07
CA THR A 282 -8.16 26.99 7.14
C THR A 282 -7.32 26.69 8.38
N PHE A 283 -7.13 25.41 8.70
CA PHE A 283 -6.33 24.94 9.83
C PHE A 283 -5.78 23.54 9.54
N ASP A 284 -4.62 23.23 10.11
CA ASP A 284 -4.02 21.90 10.04
C ASP A 284 -4.80 20.92 10.93
N ALA A 285 -5.21 19.79 10.35
CA ALA A 285 -5.97 18.78 11.05
C ALA A 285 -5.89 17.41 10.39
N ILE A 286 -6.24 16.39 11.17
CA ILE A 286 -6.63 15.08 10.69
C ILE A 286 -8.15 15.02 10.62
N TRP A 287 -8.65 14.55 9.48
CA TRP A 287 -10.07 14.42 9.18
C TRP A 287 -10.43 12.96 8.96
N LEU A 288 -11.71 12.66 9.12
CA LEU A 288 -12.29 11.36 8.85
C LEU A 288 -13.56 11.53 8.02
N VAL A 289 -13.71 10.70 7.00
CA VAL A 289 -14.98 10.41 6.33
C VAL A 289 -15.25 8.92 6.39
N LYS A 290 -16.52 8.54 6.30
CA LYS A 290 -16.96 7.14 6.31
C LYS A 290 -17.89 6.88 5.13
N SER A 291 -17.79 5.69 4.56
CA SER A 291 -18.75 5.14 3.61
C SER A 291 -19.39 3.88 4.17
N THR A 292 -20.72 3.81 4.13
CA THR A 292 -21.51 2.63 4.50
C THR A 292 -22.04 1.85 3.29
N ASP A 293 -21.72 2.30 2.08
CA ASP A 293 -22.17 1.75 0.80
C ASP A 293 -21.02 1.22 -0.08
N GLY A 294 -19.89 0.88 0.56
CA GLY A 294 -18.69 0.33 -0.08
C GLY A 294 -17.94 1.35 -0.92
N GLY A 295 -17.95 2.61 -0.54
CA GLY A 295 -17.26 3.71 -1.23
C GLY A 295 -18.02 4.31 -2.41
N ALA A 296 -19.34 4.09 -2.52
CA ALA A 296 -20.15 4.77 -3.56
C ALA A 296 -20.46 6.22 -3.17
N SER A 297 -20.63 6.48 -1.88
CA SER A 297 -20.77 7.80 -1.29
C SER A 297 -20.05 7.90 0.06
N TRP A 298 -19.84 9.14 0.52
CA TRP A 298 -19.09 9.44 1.75
C TRP A 298 -19.89 10.41 2.62
N SER A 299 -19.73 10.27 3.93
CA SER A 299 -20.24 11.22 4.92
C SER A 299 -19.60 12.60 4.79
N ASP A 300 -20.19 13.60 5.44
CA ASP A 300 -19.52 14.87 5.65
C ASP A 300 -18.22 14.68 6.45
N PRO A 301 -17.12 15.37 6.10
CA PRO A 301 -15.86 15.29 6.83
C PRO A 301 -16.00 15.71 8.29
N GLN A 302 -15.45 14.90 9.19
CA GLN A 302 -15.36 15.18 10.62
C GLN A 302 -13.92 15.47 11.01
N VAL A 303 -13.69 16.52 11.80
CA VAL A 303 -12.37 16.77 12.38
C VAL A 303 -12.12 15.72 13.47
N VAL A 304 -11.05 14.94 13.32
CA VAL A 304 -10.57 14.02 14.35
C VAL A 304 -9.73 14.77 15.36
N ALA A 305 -8.73 15.50 14.86
CA ALA A 305 -7.82 16.29 15.69
C ALA A 305 -7.26 17.46 14.91
N ARG A 306 -7.11 18.61 15.58
CA ARG A 306 -6.24 19.69 15.08
C ARG A 306 -4.80 19.35 15.41
N ILE A 307 -3.89 19.67 14.50
CA ILE A 307 -2.46 19.43 14.68
C ILE A 307 -1.72 20.75 14.61
N THR A 308 -0.68 20.89 15.41
CA THR A 308 0.29 21.96 15.25
C THR A 308 1.43 21.38 14.43
N PRO A 309 1.67 21.86 13.20
CA PRO A 309 2.81 21.40 12.41
C PRO A 309 4.11 21.62 13.17
N PHE A 310 4.95 20.60 13.19
CA PHE A 310 6.34 20.68 13.63
C PHE A 310 7.20 21.01 12.42
N ASP A 311 8.05 22.04 12.53
CA ASP A 311 9.12 22.28 11.57
C ASP A 311 10.46 21.94 12.22
N SER A 312 11.29 21.17 11.52
CA SER A 312 12.63 20.77 11.95
C SER A 312 13.53 21.94 12.36
N GLU A 313 13.29 23.14 11.83
CA GLU A 313 14.05 24.34 12.21
C GLU A 313 13.79 24.80 13.67
N GLN A 314 12.73 24.32 14.33
CA GLN A 314 12.34 24.76 15.67
C GLN A 314 13.20 24.17 16.80
N PHE A 315 14.01 23.14 16.51
CA PHE A 315 14.87 22.46 17.51
C PHE A 315 16.25 22.06 16.97
N GLY A 316 16.67 22.64 15.83
CA GLY A 316 18.05 22.54 15.37
C GLY A 316 18.97 23.33 16.30
N GLY A 317 19.67 22.63 17.18
CA GLY A 317 20.87 23.13 17.87
C GLY A 317 22.11 23.05 16.99
#